data_AF-A0A5C7J5J5-F1
#
_entry.id   AF-A0A5C7J5J5-F1
#
_cell.length_a   1.000
_cell.length_b   1.000
_cell.length_c   1.000
_cell.angle_alpha   90.00
_cell.angle_beta   90.00
_cell.angle_gamma   90.00
#
_symmetry.space_group_name_H-M   'P 1'
#
loop_
_entity.id
_entity.type
_entity.pdbx_description
1 polymer ?
#
loop_
_entity_poly.entity_id
_entity_poly.type
_entity_poly.pdbx_seq_one_letter_code
_entity_poly.pdbx_strand_id
1 'polypeptide(L)'
;MYSQAEKTQQTFLQQDGYLPILAETFITAKRAEGLSKSTLKYYREKIDIFLAWTEAQAVTQVQDVTADLLRRFLLTMSERHNAGGVHGIYRGVRAFLRFIEAEEVVAGWLSPTKKVKAPKVEAQPIEGASLEDISALLATCERSEFIGARDNALLLVLLDTGARVTEFLSIDLADIDSVGAVLLKHTKGKRPRYVYLSQKTRRAVRAYVRMRRDTSPALWTTKHGERLTYDGLRAILTRRSKLAGLRDVPSPHDFRRAMALTFLRNGGDIFSLARLLG
;
A
#
# COMPACT_ATOMS: atom_id res chain seq x y z
N MET A 1 37.03 7.57 -43.97
CA MET A 1 35.94 8.46 -43.48
C MET A 1 34.67 7.63 -43.52
N TYR A 2 34.20 7.16 -42.36
CA TYR A 2 32.98 6.34 -42.29
C TYR A 2 31.73 7.16 -42.68
N SER A 3 30.81 6.48 -43.38
CA SER A 3 29.53 7.00 -43.87
C SER A 3 28.66 7.53 -42.72
N GLN A 4 27.80 8.52 -42.99
CA GLN A 4 26.83 9.00 -42.01
C GLN A 4 25.92 7.88 -41.49
N ALA A 5 25.61 6.86 -42.29
CA ALA A 5 24.83 5.70 -41.87
C ALA A 5 25.57 4.81 -40.86
N GLU A 6 26.89 4.67 -40.99
CA GLU A 6 27.74 3.92 -40.06
C GLU A 6 27.92 4.66 -38.74
N LYS A 7 27.97 6.01 -38.78
CA LYS A 7 27.92 6.85 -37.57
C LYS A 7 26.57 6.76 -36.86
N THR A 8 25.46 6.75 -37.61
CA THR A 8 24.12 6.58 -37.02
C THR A 8 23.96 5.19 -36.40
N GLN A 9 24.42 4.12 -37.05
CA GLN A 9 24.42 2.77 -36.47
C GLN A 9 25.36 2.63 -35.26
N GLN A 10 26.54 3.27 -35.27
CA GLN A 10 27.44 3.28 -34.10
C GLN A 10 26.85 4.03 -32.90
N THR A 11 26.07 5.10 -33.12
CA THR A 11 25.40 5.82 -32.04
C THR A 11 24.27 4.99 -31.39
N PHE A 12 23.59 4.14 -32.15
CA PHE A 12 22.59 3.20 -31.60
C PHE A 12 23.22 2.00 -30.86
N LEU A 13 24.40 1.55 -31.29
CA LEU A 13 25.13 0.44 -30.66
C LEU A 13 25.88 0.81 -29.36
N GLN A 14 25.95 2.09 -28.99
CA GLN A 14 26.63 2.55 -27.76
C GLN A 14 25.69 2.72 -26.54
N GLN A 15 24.39 2.44 -26.68
CA GLN A 15 23.41 2.66 -25.61
C GLN A 15 22.96 1.41 -24.86
N ASP A 16 23.50 0.23 -25.19
CA ASP A 16 23.06 -1.04 -24.58
C ASP A 16 23.14 -1.04 -23.04
N GLY A 17 24.06 -0.25 -22.46
CA GLY A 17 24.22 -0.12 -21.01
C GLY A 17 23.45 1.02 -20.34
N TYR A 18 22.79 1.91 -21.11
CA TYR A 18 22.38 3.20 -20.58
C TYR A 18 21.20 3.07 -19.61
N LEU A 19 21.44 3.42 -18.34
CA LEU A 19 20.53 3.13 -17.23
C LEU A 19 19.10 3.66 -17.43
N PRO A 20 18.86 4.89 -17.94
CA PRO A 20 17.51 5.37 -18.23
C PRO A 20 16.75 4.54 -19.27
N ILE A 21 17.40 4.10 -20.34
CA ILE A 21 16.77 3.25 -21.38
C ILE A 21 16.44 1.87 -20.80
N LEU A 22 17.37 1.29 -20.04
CA LEU A 22 17.13 0.01 -19.36
C LEU A 22 15.98 0.12 -18.37
N ALA A 23 15.81 1.26 -17.70
CA ALA A 23 14.71 1.48 -16.79
C ALA A 23 13.35 1.53 -17.51
N GLU A 24 13.25 2.16 -18.67
CA GLU A 24 12.02 2.12 -19.49
C GLU A 24 11.73 0.71 -20.03
N THR A 25 12.78 -0.03 -20.39
CA THR A 25 12.67 -1.44 -20.79
C THR A 25 12.08 -2.28 -19.65
N PHE A 26 12.59 -2.10 -18.42
CA PHE A 26 12.06 -2.77 -17.23
C PHE A 26 10.59 -2.41 -16.96
N ILE A 27 10.22 -1.13 -17.01
CA ILE A 27 8.83 -0.71 -16.78
C ILE A 27 7.89 -1.28 -17.85
N THR A 28 8.35 -1.35 -19.10
CA THR A 28 7.60 -1.97 -20.20
C THR A 28 7.39 -3.46 -19.97
N ALA A 29 8.44 -4.20 -19.60
CA ALA A 29 8.33 -5.62 -19.26
C ALA A 29 7.36 -5.85 -18.09
N LYS A 30 7.48 -5.06 -17.01
CA LYS A 30 6.59 -5.15 -15.85
C LYS A 30 5.13 -4.79 -16.16
N ARG A 31 4.90 -3.95 -17.16
CA ARG A 31 3.56 -3.67 -17.66
C ARG A 31 3.00 -4.86 -18.45
N ALA A 32 3.82 -5.48 -19.30
CA ALA A 32 3.44 -6.67 -20.07
C ALA A 32 3.13 -7.88 -19.16
N GLU A 33 3.83 -8.01 -18.03
CA GLU A 33 3.51 -8.99 -16.96
C GLU A 33 2.16 -8.74 -16.25
N GLY A 34 1.46 -7.65 -16.56
CA GLY A 34 0.15 -7.33 -15.98
C GLY A 34 0.22 -6.78 -14.55
N LEU A 35 1.36 -6.24 -14.11
CA LEU A 35 1.47 -5.65 -12.77
C LEU A 35 0.55 -4.44 -12.59
N SER A 36 0.02 -4.27 -11.38
CA SER A 36 -0.91 -3.17 -11.08
C SER A 36 -0.26 -1.79 -11.27
N LYS A 37 -1.06 -0.78 -11.66
CA LYS A 37 -0.61 0.62 -11.81
C LYS A 37 0.19 1.13 -10.60
N SER A 38 -0.24 0.77 -9.39
CA SER A 38 0.45 1.12 -8.14
C SER A 38 1.82 0.45 -7.98
N THR A 39 1.98 -0.77 -8.48
CA THR A 39 3.26 -1.49 -8.45
C THR A 39 4.22 -0.91 -9.48
N LEU A 40 3.74 -0.55 -10.67
CA LEU A 40 4.52 0.17 -11.68
C LEU A 40 4.99 1.54 -11.16
N LYS A 41 4.08 2.30 -10.53
CA LYS A 41 4.42 3.59 -9.90
C LYS A 41 5.51 3.42 -8.83
N TYR A 42 5.36 2.43 -7.96
CA TYR A 42 6.38 2.11 -6.94
C TYR A 42 7.75 1.84 -7.58
N TYR A 43 7.81 1.00 -8.61
CA TYR A 43 9.08 0.72 -9.29
C TYR A 43 9.69 1.97 -9.92
N ARG A 44 8.89 2.76 -10.64
CA ARG A 44 9.35 3.99 -11.30
C ARG A 44 9.95 4.95 -10.27
N GLU A 45 9.22 5.24 -9.18
CA GLU A 45 9.72 6.09 -8.10
C GLU A 45 11.04 5.60 -7.49
N LYS A 46 11.22 4.30 -7.28
CA LYS A 46 12.44 3.76 -6.67
C LYS A 46 13.62 3.75 -7.64
N ILE A 47 13.37 3.50 -8.92
CA ILE A 47 14.40 3.51 -9.94
C ILE A 47 14.83 4.95 -10.24
N ASP A 48 13.92 5.92 -10.26
CA ASP A 48 14.26 7.33 -10.51
C ASP A 48 15.18 7.90 -9.42
N ILE A 49 14.96 7.54 -8.16
CA ILE A 49 15.88 7.87 -7.05
C ILE A 49 17.28 7.31 -7.33
N PHE A 50 17.37 6.08 -7.84
CA PHE A 50 18.65 5.46 -8.16
C PHE A 50 19.32 6.11 -9.37
N LEU A 51 18.59 6.35 -10.45
CA LEU A 51 19.09 6.99 -11.67
C LEU A 51 19.63 8.39 -11.37
N ALA A 52 18.87 9.21 -10.65
CA ALA A 52 19.30 10.56 -10.28
C ALA A 52 20.57 10.54 -9.42
N TRP A 53 20.68 9.56 -8.50
CA TRP A 53 21.88 9.42 -7.68
C TRP A 53 23.08 8.93 -8.49
N THR A 54 22.93 7.92 -9.36
CA THR A 54 24.05 7.42 -10.17
C THR A 54 24.52 8.44 -11.18
N GLU A 55 23.61 9.20 -11.79
CA GLU A 55 23.94 10.32 -12.68
C GLU A 55 24.77 11.39 -11.96
N ALA A 56 24.41 11.74 -10.72
CA ALA A 56 25.21 12.66 -9.90
C ALA A 56 26.60 12.11 -9.52
N GLN A 57 26.81 10.79 -9.61
CA GLN A 57 28.12 10.14 -9.48
C GLN A 57 28.84 9.93 -10.82
N ALA A 58 28.32 10.51 -11.92
CA ALA A 58 28.77 10.30 -13.29
C ALA A 58 28.73 8.81 -13.74
N VAL A 59 27.87 8.01 -13.13
CA VAL A 59 27.61 6.62 -13.50
C VAL A 59 26.30 6.56 -14.28
N THR A 60 26.43 6.39 -15.60
CA THR A 60 25.27 6.34 -16.52
C THR A 60 25.09 4.97 -17.16
N GLN A 61 26.10 4.12 -17.10
CA GLN A 61 26.13 2.79 -17.70
C GLN A 61 25.98 1.70 -16.63
N VAL A 62 25.21 0.65 -16.93
CA VAL A 62 24.96 -0.45 -15.99
C VAL A 62 26.24 -1.24 -15.68
N GLN A 63 27.19 -1.27 -16.62
CA GLN A 63 28.49 -1.93 -16.47
C GLN A 63 29.31 -1.31 -15.33
N ASP A 64 29.13 -0.02 -15.05
CA ASP A 64 29.81 0.71 -13.98
C ASP A 64 29.10 0.56 -12.62
N VAL A 65 27.92 -0.10 -12.59
CA VAL A 65 27.20 -0.39 -11.35
C VAL A 65 27.89 -1.54 -10.62
N THR A 66 28.74 -1.21 -9.65
CA THR A 66 29.44 -2.18 -8.81
C THR A 66 28.74 -2.44 -7.48
N ALA A 67 29.15 -3.50 -6.77
CA ALA A 67 28.67 -3.78 -5.42
C ALA A 67 29.05 -2.68 -4.42
N ASP A 68 30.20 -2.03 -4.62
CA ASP A 68 30.62 -0.89 -3.81
C ASP A 68 29.74 0.35 -4.07
N LEU A 69 29.47 0.66 -5.33
CA LEU A 69 28.56 1.75 -5.71
C LEU A 69 27.18 1.57 -5.07
N LEU A 70 26.64 0.35 -5.09
CA LEU A 70 25.38 0.04 -4.42
C LEU A 70 25.44 0.22 -2.90
N ARG A 71 26.55 -0.12 -2.24
CA ARG A 71 26.70 0.11 -0.79
C ARG A 71 26.74 1.60 -0.47
N ARG A 72 27.48 2.39 -1.25
CA ARG A 72 27.51 3.86 -1.12
C ARG A 72 26.13 4.47 -1.34
N PHE A 73 25.41 4.03 -2.38
CA PHE A 73 24.03 4.45 -2.62
C PHE A 73 23.14 4.20 -1.40
N LEU A 74 23.15 2.98 -0.85
CA LEU A 74 22.33 2.63 0.31
C LEU A 74 22.72 3.42 1.57
N LEU A 75 24.01 3.71 1.76
CA LEU A 75 24.48 4.57 2.84
C LEU A 75 23.92 6.00 2.69
N THR A 76 24.02 6.61 1.51
CA THR A 76 23.42 7.93 1.25
C THR A 76 21.91 7.93 1.47
N MET A 77 21.20 6.87 1.05
CA MET A 77 19.76 6.76 1.29
C MET A 77 19.43 6.70 2.78
N SER A 78 20.29 6.11 3.61
CA SER A 78 20.08 6.01 5.06
C SER A 78 20.16 7.35 5.79
N GLU A 79 20.80 8.37 5.18
CA GLU A 79 20.86 9.73 5.73
C GLU A 79 19.52 10.47 5.63
N ARG A 80 18.65 10.06 4.69
CA ARG A 80 17.39 10.77 4.37
C ARG A 80 16.13 9.93 4.56
N HIS A 81 16.28 8.64 4.79
CA HIS A 81 15.17 7.71 4.90
C HIS A 81 15.32 6.81 6.14
N ASN A 82 14.19 6.49 6.76
CA ASN A 82 14.18 5.43 7.77
C ASN A 82 14.52 4.06 7.15
N ALA A 83 14.87 3.08 7.99
CA ALA A 83 15.30 1.75 7.56
C ALA A 83 14.32 1.08 6.57
N GLY A 84 13.00 1.23 6.79
CA GLY A 84 11.97 0.71 5.90
C GLY A 84 11.97 1.38 4.52
N GLY A 85 12.19 2.70 4.47
CA GLY A 85 12.32 3.48 3.24
C GLY A 85 13.54 3.04 2.43
N VAL A 86 14.71 2.91 3.07
CA VAL A 86 15.95 2.42 2.44
C VAL A 86 15.75 1.00 1.89
N HIS A 87 15.13 0.12 2.67
CA HIS A 87 14.81 -1.23 2.24
C HIS A 87 13.84 -1.24 1.04
N GLY A 88 12.85 -0.36 1.05
CA GLY A 88 11.92 -0.17 -0.07
C GLY A 88 12.62 0.29 -1.35
N ILE A 89 13.56 1.22 -1.27
CA ILE A 89 14.39 1.66 -2.40
C ILE A 89 15.25 0.49 -2.90
N TYR A 90 15.98 -0.17 -2.00
CA TYR A 90 16.81 -1.34 -2.33
C TYR A 90 16.02 -2.41 -3.09
N ARG A 91 14.79 -2.74 -2.66
CA ARG A 91 13.97 -3.76 -3.35
C ARG A 91 13.60 -3.35 -4.77
N GLY A 92 13.29 -2.07 -5.00
CA GLY A 92 13.00 -1.55 -6.34
C GLY A 92 14.22 -1.65 -7.26
N VAL A 93 15.36 -1.14 -6.80
CA VAL A 93 16.63 -1.18 -7.54
C VAL A 93 17.10 -2.61 -7.78
N ARG A 94 16.97 -3.48 -6.78
CA ARG A 94 17.32 -4.90 -6.91
C ARG A 94 16.45 -5.59 -7.96
N ALA A 95 15.15 -5.32 -8.00
CA ALA A 95 14.27 -5.91 -9.02
C ALA A 95 14.68 -5.47 -10.43
N PHE A 96 14.99 -4.18 -10.60
CA PHE A 96 15.48 -3.61 -11.85
C PHE A 96 16.80 -4.25 -12.31
N LEU A 97 17.82 -4.26 -11.45
CA LEU A 97 19.13 -4.82 -11.79
C LEU A 97 19.10 -6.34 -12.01
N ARG A 98 18.22 -7.08 -11.32
CA ARG A 98 18.07 -8.52 -11.57
C ARG A 98 17.30 -8.83 -12.84
N PHE A 99 16.41 -7.93 -13.28
CA PHE A 99 15.77 -8.07 -14.59
C PHE A 99 16.79 -7.96 -15.72
N ILE A 100 17.69 -6.97 -15.67
CA ILE A 100 18.75 -6.81 -16.68
C ILE A 100 19.63 -8.07 -16.78
N GLU A 101 20.01 -8.64 -15.63
CA GLU A 101 20.77 -9.91 -15.57
C GLU A 101 19.93 -11.09 -16.10
N ALA A 102 18.67 -11.23 -15.68
CA ALA A 102 17.86 -12.40 -15.99
C ALA A 102 17.40 -12.48 -17.46
N GLU A 103 17.18 -11.33 -18.09
CA GLU A 103 16.74 -11.24 -19.49
C GLU A 103 17.91 -10.98 -20.44
N GLU A 104 19.15 -11.02 -19.93
CA GLU A 104 20.37 -10.78 -20.69
C GLU A 104 20.33 -9.50 -21.55
N VAL A 105 19.61 -8.47 -21.07
CA VAL A 105 19.42 -7.19 -21.80
C VAL A 105 20.77 -6.55 -22.10
N VAL A 106 21.75 -6.77 -21.22
CA VAL A 106 23.16 -6.47 -21.47
C VAL A 106 23.93 -7.79 -21.43
N ALA A 107 24.40 -8.22 -22.59
CA ALA A 107 25.05 -9.52 -22.76
C ALA A 107 26.23 -9.70 -21.80
N GLY A 108 26.22 -10.82 -21.06
CA GLY A 108 27.29 -11.19 -20.12
C GLY A 108 27.38 -10.34 -18.84
N TRP A 109 26.50 -9.37 -18.64
CA TRP A 109 26.49 -8.55 -17.43
C TRP A 109 25.79 -9.27 -16.27
N LEU A 110 26.43 -9.26 -15.09
CA LEU A 110 25.92 -9.91 -13.89
C LEU A 110 25.59 -8.88 -12.81
N SER A 111 24.39 -9.00 -12.23
CA SER A 111 23.94 -8.07 -11.19
C SER A 111 24.84 -8.11 -9.96
N PRO A 112 25.37 -6.96 -9.49
CA PRO A 112 26.15 -6.91 -8.25
C PRO A 112 25.28 -7.13 -7.00
N THR A 113 23.95 -7.16 -7.15
CA THR A 113 23.00 -7.26 -6.03
C THR A 113 23.16 -8.52 -5.19
N LYS A 114 23.69 -9.61 -5.76
CA LYS A 114 24.03 -10.85 -5.03
C LYS A 114 25.12 -10.64 -3.98
N LYS A 115 25.99 -9.62 -4.17
CA LYS A 115 27.11 -9.27 -3.26
C LYS A 115 26.74 -8.20 -2.23
N VAL A 116 25.49 -7.73 -2.22
CA VAL A 116 25.02 -6.63 -1.36
C VAL A 116 23.87 -7.14 -0.48
N LYS A 117 24.09 -7.14 0.84
CA LYS A 117 23.04 -7.49 1.81
C LYS A 117 21.95 -6.43 1.79
N ALA A 118 20.69 -6.88 1.91
CA ALA A 118 19.57 -5.97 2.04
C ALA A 118 19.71 -5.12 3.32
N PRO A 119 19.29 -3.84 3.31
CA PRO A 119 19.20 -3.03 4.51
C PRO A 119 18.36 -3.75 5.58
N LYS A 120 18.90 -3.86 6.79
CA LYS A 120 18.19 -4.49 7.92
C LYS A 120 17.06 -3.56 8.36
N VAL A 121 15.84 -4.07 8.35
CA VAL A 121 14.69 -3.42 8.97
C VAL A 121 14.40 -4.20 10.24
N GLU A 122 14.57 -3.57 11.39
CA GLU A 122 14.17 -4.21 12.64
C GLU A 122 12.65 -4.39 12.64
N ALA A 123 12.20 -5.63 12.85
CA ALA A 123 10.79 -5.91 12.98
C ALA A 123 10.35 -5.50 14.38
N GLN A 124 9.97 -4.24 14.53
CA GLN A 124 9.29 -3.82 15.75
C GLN A 124 7.82 -4.27 15.69
N PRO A 125 7.27 -4.86 16.76
CA PRO A 125 5.84 -5.12 16.86
C PRO A 125 5.10 -3.80 16.72
N ILE A 126 4.36 -3.63 15.63
CA ILE A 126 3.47 -2.47 15.49
C ILE A 126 2.16 -2.87 16.17
N GLU A 127 1.81 -2.14 17.22
CA GLU A 127 0.55 -2.36 17.93
C GLU A 127 -0.65 -1.93 17.06
N GLY A 128 -1.81 -2.51 17.36
CA GLY A 128 -3.07 -2.01 16.81
C GLY A 128 -3.57 -0.80 17.59
N ALA A 129 -4.69 -0.23 17.13
CA ALA A 129 -5.40 0.76 17.92
C ALA A 129 -5.83 0.13 19.25
N SER A 130 -5.59 0.82 20.38
CA SER A 130 -6.02 0.32 21.69
C SER A 130 -7.55 0.30 21.78
N LEU A 131 -8.11 -0.59 22.60
CA LEU A 131 -9.56 -0.65 22.78
C LEU A 131 -10.09 0.60 23.48
N GLU A 132 -9.24 1.23 24.30
CA GLU A 132 -9.43 2.50 24.97
C GLU A 132 -9.55 3.63 23.93
N ASP A 133 -8.61 3.75 23.00
CA ASP A 133 -8.64 4.75 21.93
C ASP A 133 -9.87 4.58 21.04
N ILE A 134 -10.19 3.34 20.66
CA ILE A 134 -11.39 3.05 19.87
C ILE A 134 -12.65 3.47 20.63
N SER A 135 -12.72 3.18 21.94
CA SER A 135 -13.84 3.58 22.78
C SER A 135 -13.97 5.10 22.87
N ALA A 136 -12.84 5.81 23.01
CA ALA A 136 -12.81 7.26 23.00
C ALA A 136 -13.29 7.85 21.66
N LEU A 137 -12.84 7.31 20.52
CA LEU A 137 -13.33 7.70 19.19
C LEU A 137 -14.84 7.52 19.05
N LEU A 138 -15.37 6.37 19.49
CA LEU A 138 -16.81 6.06 19.43
C LEU A 138 -17.65 6.99 20.32
N ALA A 139 -17.08 7.49 21.43
CA ALA A 139 -17.74 8.44 22.33
C ALA A 139 -17.91 9.82 21.71
N THR A 140 -17.04 10.22 20.76
CA THR A 140 -17.16 11.51 20.06
C THR A 140 -18.27 11.56 19.01
N CYS A 141 -18.88 10.42 18.68
CA CYS A 141 -19.83 10.32 17.57
C CYS A 141 -21.25 10.65 18.04
N GLU A 142 -21.79 11.79 17.61
CA GLU A 142 -23.19 12.18 17.84
C GLU A 142 -24.16 11.33 17.00
N ARG A 143 -24.73 10.28 17.60
CA ARG A 143 -25.47 9.23 16.88
C ARG A 143 -26.85 9.67 16.42
N SER A 144 -27.36 10.80 16.92
CA SER A 144 -28.62 11.39 16.46
C SER A 144 -28.48 12.12 15.12
N GLU A 145 -27.26 12.48 14.72
CA GLU A 145 -26.97 13.17 13.46
C GLU A 145 -26.37 12.22 12.42
N PHE A 146 -26.65 12.50 11.14
CA PHE A 146 -26.15 11.73 10.01
C PHE A 146 -24.62 11.48 10.07
N ILE A 147 -23.84 12.54 10.33
CA ILE A 147 -22.37 12.45 10.33
C ILE A 147 -21.87 11.61 11.50
N GLY A 148 -22.44 11.75 12.70
CA GLY A 148 -22.01 10.96 13.85
C GLY A 148 -22.51 9.51 13.77
N ALA A 149 -23.72 9.25 13.27
CA ALA A 149 -24.19 7.89 13.00
C ALA A 149 -23.31 7.18 11.96
N ARG A 150 -22.96 7.86 10.86
CA ARG A 150 -22.04 7.33 9.84
C ARG A 150 -20.69 6.99 10.44
N ASP A 151 -20.07 7.95 11.13
CA ASP A 151 -18.73 7.75 11.66
C ASP A 151 -18.70 6.66 12.75
N ASN A 152 -19.76 6.54 13.56
CA ASN A 152 -19.91 5.47 14.54
C ASN A 152 -19.96 4.08 13.86
N ALA A 153 -20.81 3.93 12.85
CA ALA A 153 -20.92 2.69 12.08
C ALA A 153 -19.59 2.36 11.38
N LEU A 154 -18.93 3.37 10.81
CA LEU A 154 -17.65 3.26 10.11
C LEU A 154 -16.56 2.70 11.03
N LEU A 155 -16.39 3.27 12.22
CA LEU A 155 -15.39 2.83 13.20
C LEU A 155 -15.65 1.39 13.67
N LEU A 156 -16.91 1.04 13.90
CA LEU A 156 -17.30 -0.32 14.31
C LEU A 156 -17.09 -1.35 13.20
N VAL A 157 -17.40 -1.02 11.94
CA VAL A 157 -17.15 -1.93 10.81
C VAL A 157 -15.65 -2.09 10.57
N LEU A 158 -14.84 -1.03 10.71
CA LEU A 158 -13.37 -1.15 10.64
C LEU A 158 -12.85 -2.15 11.68
N LEU A 159 -13.32 -2.07 12.92
CA LEU A 159 -12.93 -2.97 13.99
C LEU A 159 -13.41 -4.41 13.76
N ASP A 160 -14.68 -4.63 13.41
CA ASP A 160 -15.21 -6.00 13.27
C ASP A 160 -14.63 -6.73 12.06
N THR A 161 -14.41 -6.02 10.95
CA THR A 161 -14.02 -6.67 9.69
C THR A 161 -12.52 -6.76 9.51
N GLY A 162 -11.76 -5.82 10.10
CA GLY A 162 -10.35 -5.62 9.78
C GLY A 162 -10.09 -5.50 8.26
N ALA A 163 -11.05 -5.02 7.49
CA ALA A 163 -10.94 -4.92 6.03
C ALA A 163 -9.78 -4.00 5.63
N ARG A 164 -9.12 -4.30 4.50
CA ARG A 164 -8.17 -3.33 3.93
C ARG A 164 -8.93 -2.08 3.50
N VAL A 165 -8.26 -0.93 3.50
CA VAL A 165 -8.93 0.34 3.18
C VAL A 165 -9.63 0.36 1.82
N THR A 166 -9.06 -0.29 0.80
CA THR A 166 -9.69 -0.41 -0.52
C THR A 166 -10.93 -1.31 -0.47
N GLU A 167 -10.85 -2.44 0.24
CA GLU A 167 -11.98 -3.35 0.45
C GLU A 167 -13.10 -2.61 1.20
N PHE A 168 -12.75 -1.92 2.29
CA PHE A 168 -13.66 -1.18 3.16
C PHE A 168 -14.42 -0.06 2.43
N LEU A 169 -13.71 0.77 1.66
CA LEU A 169 -14.30 1.88 0.92
C LEU A 169 -15.12 1.41 -0.29
N SER A 170 -14.89 0.17 -0.75
CA SER A 170 -15.62 -0.43 -1.87
C SER A 170 -16.93 -1.12 -1.49
N ILE A 171 -17.21 -1.32 -0.19
CA ILE A 171 -18.43 -2.00 0.28
C ILE A 171 -19.66 -1.25 -0.23
N ASP A 172 -20.58 -2.00 -0.83
CA ASP A 172 -21.92 -1.56 -1.19
C ASP A 172 -22.97 -2.07 -0.21
N LEU A 173 -24.12 -1.40 -0.17
CA LEU A 173 -25.26 -1.86 0.62
C LEU A 173 -25.67 -3.30 0.27
N ALA A 174 -25.56 -3.67 -1.01
CA ALA A 174 -25.87 -5.01 -1.50
C ALA A 174 -24.84 -6.08 -1.11
N ASP A 175 -23.67 -5.68 -0.58
CA ASP A 175 -22.64 -6.63 -0.11
C ASP A 175 -22.92 -7.15 1.30
N ILE A 176 -23.94 -6.60 1.98
CA ILE A 176 -24.30 -6.92 3.37
C ILE A 176 -25.63 -7.67 3.39
N ASP A 177 -25.61 -8.90 3.89
CA ASP A 177 -26.84 -9.67 4.07
C ASP A 177 -27.58 -9.33 5.37
N SER A 178 -28.78 -9.91 5.55
CA SER A 178 -29.64 -9.67 6.72
C SER A 178 -29.03 -10.19 8.03
N VAL A 179 -28.16 -11.20 7.97
CA VAL A 179 -27.49 -11.78 9.14
C VAL A 179 -26.19 -11.05 9.48
N GLY A 180 -25.69 -10.19 8.60
CA GLY A 180 -24.51 -9.34 8.75
C GLY A 180 -23.22 -9.93 8.19
N ALA A 181 -23.30 -10.90 7.28
CA ALA A 181 -22.16 -11.26 6.46
C ALA A 181 -21.92 -10.13 5.45
N VAL A 182 -20.65 -9.76 5.28
CA VAL A 182 -20.19 -8.73 4.35
C VAL A 182 -19.25 -9.37 3.35
N LEU A 183 -19.57 -9.27 2.07
CA LEU A 183 -18.72 -9.78 1.00
C LEU A 183 -17.64 -8.75 0.61
N LEU A 184 -16.39 -9.01 0.96
CA LEU A 184 -15.26 -8.18 0.53
C LEU A 184 -14.78 -8.64 -0.86
N LYS A 185 -15.16 -7.90 -1.91
CA LYS A 185 -14.90 -8.23 -3.32
C LYS A 185 -13.54 -7.70 -3.84
N HIS A 186 -13.18 -6.47 -3.50
CA HIS A 186 -12.04 -5.76 -4.09
C HIS A 186 -10.74 -6.00 -3.33
N THR A 187 -10.23 -7.23 -3.44
CA THR A 187 -8.97 -7.63 -2.81
C THR A 187 -7.83 -7.58 -3.84
N LYS A 188 -6.65 -7.06 -3.49
CA LYS A 188 -5.49 -6.96 -4.40
C LYS A 188 -4.97 -8.36 -4.76
N GLY A 189 -5.54 -8.99 -5.78
CA GLY A 189 -5.14 -10.30 -6.30
C GLY A 189 -5.54 -11.49 -5.42
N LYS A 190 -6.53 -11.34 -4.52
CA LYS A 190 -7.04 -12.44 -3.70
C LYS A 190 -8.49 -12.77 -4.08
N ARG A 191 -8.96 -13.92 -3.59
CA ARG A 191 -10.35 -14.32 -3.76
C ARG A 191 -11.27 -13.47 -2.85
N PRO A 192 -12.48 -13.13 -3.30
CA PRO A 192 -13.49 -12.55 -2.43
C PRO A 192 -13.71 -13.39 -1.18
N ARG A 193 -14.03 -12.76 -0.07
CA ARG A 193 -14.27 -13.44 1.21
C ARG A 193 -15.36 -12.77 2.01
N TYR A 194 -16.04 -13.57 2.84
CA TYR A 194 -17.00 -13.07 3.81
C TYR A 194 -16.31 -12.73 5.13
N VAL A 195 -16.71 -11.60 5.70
CA VAL A 195 -16.46 -11.20 7.09
C VAL A 195 -17.79 -10.94 7.77
N TYR A 196 -17.83 -10.88 9.10
CA TYR A 196 -19.09 -10.80 9.84
C TYR A 196 -19.13 -9.58 10.75
N LEU A 197 -20.29 -8.94 10.81
CA LEU A 197 -20.56 -7.83 11.71
C LEU A 197 -21.19 -8.32 13.00
N SER A 198 -20.65 -7.87 14.14
CA SER A 198 -21.27 -8.08 15.45
C SER A 198 -22.67 -7.48 15.51
N GLN A 199 -23.48 -7.92 16.47
CA GLN A 199 -24.84 -7.36 16.65
C GLN A 199 -24.80 -5.83 16.88
N LYS A 200 -23.79 -5.33 17.62
CA LYS A 200 -23.58 -3.91 17.88
C LYS A 200 -23.35 -3.14 16.58
N THR A 201 -22.44 -3.64 15.74
CA THR A 201 -22.09 -3.02 14.46
C THR A 201 -23.26 -3.06 13.47
N ARG A 202 -23.99 -4.17 13.40
CA ARG A 202 -25.22 -4.25 12.59
C ARG A 202 -26.26 -3.21 12.98
N ARG A 203 -26.44 -2.94 14.28
CA ARG A 203 -27.35 -1.90 14.77
C ARG A 203 -26.88 -0.51 14.34
N ALA A 204 -25.60 -0.21 14.47
CA ALA A 204 -25.01 1.07 14.06
C ALA A 204 -25.14 1.30 12.55
N VAL A 205 -24.82 0.29 11.73
CA VAL A 205 -24.97 0.35 10.27
C VAL A 205 -26.43 0.62 9.89
N ARG A 206 -27.40 -0.09 10.47
CA ARG A 206 -28.83 0.17 10.20
C ARG A 206 -29.26 1.58 10.61
N ALA A 207 -28.80 2.07 11.77
CA ALA A 207 -29.11 3.43 12.22
C ALA A 207 -28.59 4.47 11.23
N TYR A 208 -27.33 4.33 10.79
CA TYR A 208 -26.75 5.18 9.76
C TYR A 208 -27.52 5.10 8.43
N VAL A 209 -27.80 3.91 7.92
CA VAL A 209 -28.49 3.73 6.63
C VAL A 209 -29.89 4.35 6.64
N ARG A 210 -30.64 4.28 7.75
CA ARG A 210 -31.95 4.93 7.88
C ARG A 210 -31.90 6.46 7.79
N MET A 211 -30.76 7.07 8.08
CA MET A 211 -30.58 8.53 7.98
C MET A 211 -30.15 8.98 6.59
N ARG A 212 -29.84 8.05 5.67
CA ARG A 212 -29.45 8.39 4.31
C ARG A 212 -30.65 8.88 3.50
N ARG A 213 -30.42 9.92 2.70
CA ARG A 213 -31.39 10.47 1.74
C ARG A 213 -30.93 10.32 0.29
N ASP A 214 -29.71 9.84 0.10
CA ASP A 214 -29.11 9.62 -1.22
C ASP A 214 -29.46 8.22 -1.76
N THR A 215 -29.22 8.00 -3.05
CA THR A 215 -29.47 6.73 -3.76
C THR A 215 -28.18 5.97 -4.07
N SER A 216 -27.05 6.34 -3.46
CA SER A 216 -25.76 5.75 -3.77
C SER A 216 -25.70 4.27 -3.34
N PRO A 217 -25.15 3.36 -4.18
CA PRO A 217 -24.99 1.97 -3.79
C PRO A 217 -23.92 1.80 -2.69
N ALA A 218 -22.97 2.73 -2.60
CA ALA A 218 -21.88 2.70 -1.64
C ALA A 218 -22.42 2.65 -0.21
N LEU A 219 -21.86 1.80 0.65
CA LEU A 219 -22.20 1.82 2.08
C LEU A 219 -21.83 3.17 2.68
N TRP A 220 -20.60 3.64 2.44
CA TRP A 220 -20.06 4.87 3.04
C TRP A 220 -20.21 6.06 2.11
N THR A 221 -21.00 7.05 2.55
CA THR A 221 -21.25 8.26 1.77
C THR A 221 -20.79 9.56 2.46
N THR A 222 -20.48 10.57 1.64
CA THR A 222 -20.34 11.96 2.09
C THR A 222 -21.72 12.52 2.46
N LYS A 223 -21.77 13.73 3.05
CA LYS A 223 -23.04 14.42 3.32
C LYS A 223 -23.84 14.73 2.03
N HIS A 224 -23.19 14.66 0.87
CA HIS A 224 -23.77 14.89 -0.44
C HIS A 224 -24.15 13.60 -1.17
N GLY A 225 -24.00 12.43 -0.53
CA GLY A 225 -24.35 11.13 -1.12
C GLY A 225 -23.27 10.49 -1.99
N GLU A 226 -22.11 11.11 -2.13
CA GLU A 226 -21.00 10.57 -2.93
C GLU A 226 -20.27 9.46 -2.15
N ARG A 227 -19.66 8.48 -2.84
CA ARG A 227 -18.84 7.45 -2.18
C ARG A 227 -17.68 8.11 -1.41
N LEU A 228 -17.48 7.67 -0.17
CA LEU A 228 -16.36 8.12 0.65
C LEU A 228 -15.01 7.74 0.01
N THR A 229 -14.11 8.71 -0.11
CA THR A 229 -12.74 8.49 -0.60
C THR A 229 -11.77 8.14 0.53
N TYR A 230 -10.56 7.72 0.18
CA TYR A 230 -9.49 7.51 1.15
C TYR A 230 -9.18 8.77 1.96
N ASP A 231 -9.14 9.93 1.30
CA ASP A 231 -8.89 11.21 1.96
C ASP A 231 -10.05 11.60 2.88
N GLY A 232 -11.28 11.32 2.46
CA GLY A 232 -12.45 11.50 3.30
C GLY A 232 -12.41 10.63 4.56
N LEU A 233 -12.02 9.36 4.43
CA LEU A 233 -11.82 8.47 5.58
C LEU A 233 -10.70 8.98 6.51
N ARG A 234 -9.56 9.40 5.96
CA ARG A 234 -8.47 9.99 6.76
C ARG A 234 -8.95 11.21 7.51
N ALA A 235 -9.67 12.12 6.85
CA ALA A 235 -10.21 13.33 7.48
C ALA A 235 -11.20 12.99 8.62
N ILE A 236 -12.03 11.97 8.45
CA ILE A 236 -12.93 11.49 9.51
C ILE A 236 -12.13 10.98 10.72
N LEU A 237 -11.15 10.10 10.49
CA LEU A 237 -10.32 9.53 11.56
C LEU A 237 -9.57 10.65 12.30
N THR A 238 -8.91 11.56 11.58
CA THR A 238 -8.22 12.71 12.18
C THR A 238 -9.15 13.58 13.01
N ARG A 239 -10.34 13.90 12.49
CA ARG A 239 -11.33 14.71 13.22
C ARG A 239 -11.76 14.01 14.51
N ARG A 240 -12.09 12.71 14.44
CA ARG A 240 -12.55 11.94 15.60
C ARG A 240 -11.44 11.78 16.63
N SER A 241 -10.20 11.54 16.20
CA SER A 241 -9.02 11.50 17.08
C SER A 241 -8.80 12.83 17.81
N LYS A 242 -8.89 13.96 17.09
CA LYS A 242 -8.77 15.30 17.69
C LYS A 242 -9.85 15.54 18.75
N LEU A 243 -11.10 15.18 18.46
CA LEU A 243 -12.22 15.31 19.40
C LEU A 243 -12.06 14.38 20.62
N ALA A 244 -11.45 13.22 20.44
CA ALA A 244 -11.19 12.25 21.49
C ALA A 244 -9.94 12.57 22.33
N GLY A 245 -9.17 13.61 21.96
CA GLY A 245 -7.93 13.96 22.65
C GLY A 245 -6.78 12.96 22.42
N LEU A 246 -6.81 12.19 21.34
CA LEU A 246 -5.76 11.22 21.04
C LEU A 246 -4.49 11.91 20.56
N ARG A 247 -3.33 11.41 21.02
CA ARG A 247 -2.02 11.87 20.57
C ARG A 247 -1.78 11.52 19.10
N ASP A 248 -2.11 10.29 18.72
CA ASP A 248 -1.91 9.75 17.39
C ASP A 248 -3.26 9.43 16.71
N VAL A 249 -3.28 9.47 15.38
CA VAL A 249 -4.48 9.15 14.59
C VAL A 249 -4.42 7.68 14.14
N PRO A 250 -5.29 6.79 14.66
CA PRO A 250 -5.30 5.41 14.22
C PRO A 250 -5.66 5.31 12.75
N SER A 251 -4.82 4.64 11.96
CA SER A 251 -5.08 4.34 10.56
C SER A 251 -5.98 3.11 10.42
N PRO A 252 -6.59 2.87 9.25
CA PRO A 252 -7.34 1.63 8.99
C PRO A 252 -6.53 0.36 9.24
N HIS A 253 -5.21 0.41 9.07
CA HIS A 253 -4.33 -0.71 9.39
C HIS A 253 -4.24 -0.99 10.90
N ASP A 254 -4.38 0.03 11.74
CA ASP A 254 -4.33 -0.12 13.20
C ASP A 254 -5.62 -0.76 13.73
N PHE A 255 -6.79 -0.44 13.15
CA PHE A 255 -8.04 -1.17 13.41
C PHE A 255 -7.94 -2.64 13.00
N ARG A 256 -7.35 -2.91 11.82
CA ARG A 256 -7.14 -4.28 11.35
C ARG A 256 -6.22 -5.08 12.27
N ARG A 257 -5.15 -4.46 12.76
CA ARG A 257 -4.26 -5.08 13.77
C ARG A 257 -4.99 -5.30 15.09
N ALA A 258 -5.76 -4.33 15.56
CA ALA A 258 -6.57 -4.46 16.78
C ALA A 258 -7.53 -5.65 16.68
N MET A 259 -8.25 -5.78 15.56
CA MET A 259 -9.13 -6.91 15.30
C MET A 259 -8.37 -8.25 15.37
N ALA A 260 -7.22 -8.33 14.67
CA ALA A 260 -6.41 -9.53 14.62
C ALA A 260 -5.88 -9.95 15.99
N LEU A 261 -5.37 -8.99 16.77
CA LEU A 261 -4.87 -9.22 18.12
C LEU A 261 -6.00 -9.65 19.06
N THR A 262 -7.16 -8.99 19.00
CA THR A 262 -8.33 -9.37 19.80
C THR A 262 -8.83 -10.77 19.44
N PHE A 263 -8.86 -11.13 18.16
CA PHE A 263 -9.24 -12.47 17.71
C PHE A 263 -8.33 -13.56 18.30
N LEU A 264 -7.00 -13.35 18.23
CA LEU A 264 -6.03 -14.30 18.81
C LEU A 264 -6.11 -14.35 20.34
N ARG A 265 -6.26 -13.20 20.99
CA ARG A 265 -6.42 -13.12 22.46
C ARG A 265 -7.66 -13.85 22.95
N ASN A 266 -8.70 -13.90 22.15
CA ASN A 266 -9.93 -14.65 22.43
C ASN A 266 -9.86 -16.13 22.04
N GLY A 267 -8.65 -16.66 21.79
CA GLY A 267 -8.44 -18.08 21.49
C GLY A 267 -8.68 -18.49 20.04
N GLY A 268 -8.85 -17.53 19.14
CA GLY A 268 -8.96 -17.81 17.71
C GLY A 268 -7.65 -18.34 17.12
N ASP A 269 -7.74 -19.26 16.16
CA ASP A 269 -6.56 -19.87 15.53
C ASP A 269 -5.99 -19.03 14.36
N ILE A 270 -4.70 -19.21 14.08
CA ILE A 270 -3.98 -18.40 13.09
C ILE A 270 -4.46 -18.66 11.65
N PHE A 271 -4.97 -19.85 11.34
CA PHE A 271 -5.44 -20.20 10.00
C PHE A 271 -6.79 -19.54 9.70
N SER A 272 -7.71 -19.57 10.66
CA SER A 272 -8.97 -18.82 10.60
C SER A 272 -8.72 -17.32 10.49
N LEU A 273 -7.79 -16.79 11.28
CA LEU A 273 -7.40 -15.38 11.19
C LEU A 273 -6.84 -15.02 9.80
N ALA A 274 -5.92 -15.84 9.27
CA ALA A 274 -5.35 -15.63 7.94
C ALA A 274 -6.44 -15.63 6.85
N ARG A 275 -7.44 -16.52 6.97
CA ARG A 275 -8.59 -16.54 6.05
C ARG A 275 -9.47 -15.30 6.17
N LEU A 276 -9.74 -14.81 7.38
CA LEU A 276 -10.55 -13.62 7.64
C LEU A 276 -9.86 -12.33 7.18
N LEU A 277 -8.56 -12.22 7.43
CA LEU A 277 -7.76 -11.07 7.02
C LEU A 277 -7.49 -11.10 5.51
N GLY A 278 -7.45 -12.28 4.90
CA GLY A 278 -7.04 -12.48 3.52
C GLY A 278 -5.69 -11.85 3.28
#